data_AF-A0A194X1V4-F1
#
_entry.id   AF-A0A194X1V4-F1
#
_cell.length_a   1.000
_cell.length_b   1.000
_cell.length_c   1.000
_cell.angle_alpha   90.00
_cell.angle_beta   90.00
_cell.angle_gamma   90.00
#
_symmetry.space_group_name_H-M   'P 1'
#
loop_
_entity.id
_entity.type
_entity.pdbx_description
1 polymer ?
#
loop_
_entity_poly.entity_id
_entity_poly.type
_entity_poly.pdbx_seq_one_letter_code
_entity_poly.pdbx_strand_id
1 'polypeptide(L)'
;MSNIKCGPTITSKAITHHGEWNEESRAIPAINFFEKYDAVVTAGDLSGSYHDWFAPSARFYANTGVTLHSGAEIWDFMKSLSLFGAYEIITTNRITTVIIGGHERGDRLIHQSDTVFYPKEGKDKGIGIPIRRTIEFVSGPSEVHGQGTDGLQYFVGKTFWDTHVLKAQVNQVI
;
A
#
# COMPACT_ATOMS: atom_id res chain seq x y z
N MET A 1 -2.42 -14.78 31.43
CA MET A 1 -2.16 -14.44 30.01
C MET A 1 -2.97 -13.21 29.68
N SER A 2 -2.33 -12.05 29.54
CA SER A 2 -3.00 -10.78 29.28
C SER A 2 -3.43 -10.71 27.82
N ASN A 3 -4.74 -10.66 27.57
CA ASN A 3 -5.28 -10.28 26.26
C ASN A 3 -4.83 -8.86 25.95
N ILE A 4 -3.84 -8.71 25.06
CA ILE A 4 -3.48 -7.41 24.50
C ILE A 4 -4.64 -7.02 23.58
N LYS A 5 -5.56 -6.19 24.10
CA LYS A 5 -6.50 -5.47 23.26
C LYS A 5 -5.73 -4.37 22.54
N CYS A 6 -5.20 -4.67 21.37
CA CYS A 6 -4.83 -3.63 20.42
C CYS A 6 -6.12 -3.06 19.83
N GLY A 7 -6.72 -2.10 20.55
CA GLY A 7 -7.77 -1.23 20.00
C GLY A 7 -7.17 -0.23 19.00
N PRO A 8 -8.02 0.58 18.34
CA PRO A 8 -7.55 1.66 17.44
C PRO A 8 -6.54 2.55 18.18
N THR A 9 -5.43 2.88 17.52
CA THR A 9 -4.34 3.65 18.15
C THR A 9 -4.74 5.10 18.36
N ILE A 10 -5.78 5.57 17.65
CA ILE A 10 -6.25 6.95 17.70
C ILE A 10 -7.72 7.01 18.13
N THR A 11 -7.99 7.78 19.17
CA THR A 11 -9.33 8.15 19.63
C THR A 11 -10.00 9.05 18.59
N SER A 12 -10.88 8.51 17.73
CA SER A 12 -11.86 9.15 16.80
C SER A 12 -11.45 10.38 15.95
N LYS A 13 -10.24 10.92 16.11
CA LYS A 13 -9.74 12.14 15.48
C LYS A 13 -8.77 11.76 14.38
N ALA A 14 -8.96 12.34 13.20
CA ALA A 14 -8.03 12.12 12.11
C ALA A 14 -6.69 12.83 12.41
N ILE A 15 -5.58 12.16 12.13
CA ILE A 15 -4.24 12.75 12.09
C ILE A 15 -3.86 12.91 10.62
N THR A 16 -3.32 14.06 10.25
CA THR A 16 -2.85 14.32 8.89
C THR A 16 -1.35 14.62 8.93
N HIS A 17 -0.60 13.89 8.11
CA HIS A 17 0.82 14.12 7.84
C HIS A 17 0.99 14.60 6.39
N HIS A 18 1.95 15.49 6.17
CA HIS A 18 2.27 16.03 4.85
C HIS A 18 3.75 15.83 4.54
N GLY A 19 4.07 15.51 3.29
CA GLY A 19 5.45 15.36 2.86
C GLY A 19 6.11 14.07 3.33
N GLU A 20 7.44 14.08 3.35
CA GLU A 20 8.28 12.95 3.74
C GLU A 20 8.13 12.56 5.21
N TRP A 21 8.46 11.31 5.52
CA TRP A 21 8.37 10.76 6.87
C TRP A 21 9.44 11.32 7.79
N ASN A 22 9.04 11.67 9.02
CA ASN A 22 9.93 12.18 10.06
C ASN A 22 9.74 11.38 11.37
N GLU A 23 10.51 11.73 12.40
CA GLU A 23 10.44 11.04 13.70
C GLU A 23 9.04 11.10 14.34
N GLU A 24 8.35 12.23 14.21
CA GLU A 24 6.99 12.41 14.76
C GLU A 24 5.99 11.50 14.05
N SER A 25 6.04 11.43 12.72
CA SER A 25 5.14 10.57 11.94
C SER A 25 5.42 9.09 12.20
N ARG A 26 6.69 8.70 12.40
CA ARG A 26 7.10 7.32 12.73
C ARG A 26 6.66 6.87 14.12
N ALA A 27 6.36 7.79 15.03
CA ALA A 27 5.76 7.45 16.31
C ALA A 27 4.33 6.90 16.17
N ILE A 28 3.66 7.11 15.01
CA ILE A 28 2.33 6.57 14.71
C ILE A 28 2.51 5.17 14.10
N PRO A 29 2.05 4.09 14.78
CA PRO A 29 2.29 2.71 14.34
C PRO A 29 1.84 2.42 12.89
N ALA A 30 0.67 2.94 12.50
CA ALA A 30 0.15 2.77 11.14
C ALA A 30 1.04 3.43 10.07
N ILE A 31 1.64 4.58 10.36
CA ILE A 31 2.57 5.25 9.42
C ILE A 31 3.89 4.49 9.37
N ASN A 32 4.45 4.09 10.51
CA ASN A 32 5.69 3.32 10.55
C ASN A 32 5.56 1.98 9.81
N PHE A 33 4.45 1.27 10.00
CA PHE A 33 4.13 0.05 9.26
C PHE A 33 3.98 0.31 7.76
N PHE A 34 3.29 1.39 7.39
CA PHE A 34 3.13 1.79 5.99
C PHE A 34 4.44 2.20 5.32
N GLU A 35 5.31 2.94 6.00
CA GLU A 35 6.63 3.32 5.49
C GLU A 35 7.48 2.09 5.15
N LYS A 36 7.49 1.08 6.04
CA LYS A 36 8.19 -0.20 5.80
C LYS A 36 7.62 -0.94 4.59
N TYR A 37 6.29 -1.01 4.48
CA TYR A 37 5.62 -1.62 3.34
C TYR A 37 5.93 -0.88 2.03
N ASP A 38 5.83 0.46 2.03
CA ASP A 38 6.10 1.30 0.86
C ASP A 38 7.54 1.13 0.38
N ALA A 39 8.51 1.06 1.30
CA ALA A 39 9.91 0.80 0.98
C ALA A 39 10.11 -0.54 0.25
N VAL A 40 9.45 -1.61 0.71
CA VAL A 40 9.52 -2.95 0.08
C VAL A 40 8.92 -2.92 -1.32
N VAL A 41 7.77 -2.27 -1.47
CA VAL A 41 7.07 -2.15 -2.77
C VAL A 41 7.88 -1.31 -3.75
N THR A 42 8.42 -0.17 -3.33
CA THR A 42 9.25 0.71 -4.17
C THR A 42 10.58 0.05 -4.55
N ALA A 43 11.18 -0.75 -3.66
CA ALA A 43 12.37 -1.53 -3.98
C ALA A 43 12.07 -2.70 -4.93
N GLY A 44 10.79 -3.07 -5.11
CA GLY A 44 10.38 -4.24 -5.88
C GLY A 44 10.76 -5.57 -5.24
N ASP A 45 11.14 -5.57 -3.95
CA ASP A 45 11.54 -6.78 -3.22
C ASP A 45 10.34 -7.53 -2.65
N LEU A 46 9.54 -8.12 -3.53
CA LEU A 46 8.38 -8.93 -3.16
C LEU A 46 8.75 -10.41 -2.93
N SER A 47 10.02 -10.70 -2.65
CA SER A 47 10.51 -12.07 -2.38
C SER A 47 10.04 -12.63 -1.03
N GLY A 48 9.66 -11.73 -0.12
CA GLY A 48 9.16 -12.05 1.22
C GLY A 48 7.77 -12.70 1.24
N SER A 49 7.29 -12.97 2.45
CA SER A 49 6.00 -13.62 2.68
C SER A 49 4.88 -12.59 2.74
N TYR A 50 3.70 -12.94 2.21
CA TYR A 50 2.52 -12.11 2.37
C TYR A 50 2.13 -11.93 3.85
N HIS A 51 2.47 -12.90 4.71
CA HIS A 51 2.19 -12.88 6.14
C HIS A 51 2.80 -11.69 6.88
N ASP A 52 3.83 -11.06 6.31
CA ASP A 52 4.48 -9.89 6.90
C ASP A 52 3.64 -8.62 6.73
N TRP A 53 2.70 -8.63 5.76
CA TRP A 53 1.99 -7.43 5.31
C TRP A 53 0.47 -7.58 5.31
N PHE A 54 -0.06 -8.73 4.92
CA PHE A 54 -1.50 -8.94 4.72
C PHE A 54 -2.02 -10.05 5.62
N ALA A 55 -3.18 -9.80 6.24
CA ALA A 55 -3.91 -10.82 6.97
C ALA A 55 -4.38 -11.93 6.01
N PRO A 56 -4.47 -13.19 6.45
CA PRO A 56 -5.12 -14.24 5.68
C PRO A 56 -6.51 -13.86 5.16
N SER A 57 -7.30 -13.13 5.97
CA SER A 57 -8.64 -12.64 5.62
C SER A 57 -8.67 -11.35 4.78
N ALA A 58 -7.51 -10.81 4.39
CA ALA A 58 -7.42 -9.51 3.75
C ALA A 58 -8.20 -9.42 2.43
N ARG A 59 -8.77 -8.25 2.17
CA ARG A 59 -9.44 -7.93 0.90
C ARG A 59 -8.78 -6.77 0.20
N PHE A 60 -8.68 -6.84 -1.12
CA PHE A 60 -8.11 -5.77 -1.92
C PHE A 60 -8.99 -5.42 -3.10
N TYR A 61 -9.20 -4.13 -3.29
CA TYR A 61 -9.97 -3.57 -4.39
C TYR A 61 -8.99 -2.82 -5.31
N ALA A 62 -8.60 -3.50 -6.38
CA ALA A 62 -7.73 -2.92 -7.39
C ALA A 62 -8.52 -1.90 -8.21
N ASN A 63 -7.85 -0.84 -8.64
CA ASN A 63 -8.45 0.16 -9.52
C ASN A 63 -8.84 -0.38 -10.91
N THR A 64 -8.42 -1.60 -11.26
CA THR A 64 -8.81 -2.33 -12.48
C THR A 64 -10.21 -2.95 -12.39
N GLY A 65 -10.86 -2.88 -11.21
CA GLY A 65 -12.13 -3.56 -10.92
C GLY A 65 -11.95 -4.98 -10.38
N VAL A 66 -10.72 -5.49 -10.31
CA VAL A 66 -10.41 -6.78 -9.69
C VAL A 66 -10.57 -6.68 -8.17
N THR A 67 -11.25 -7.67 -7.59
CA THR A 67 -11.34 -7.85 -6.14
C THR A 67 -10.60 -9.13 -5.75
N LEU A 68 -9.73 -9.03 -4.75
CA LEU A 68 -8.95 -10.14 -4.19
C LEU A 68 -9.42 -10.39 -2.76
N HIS A 69 -9.41 -11.65 -2.34
CA HIS A 69 -10.11 -12.13 -1.15
C HIS A 69 -9.21 -12.80 -0.10
N SER A 70 -7.90 -12.80 -0.31
CA SER A 70 -6.92 -13.23 0.70
C SER A 70 -5.60 -12.49 0.59
N GLY A 71 -4.82 -12.45 1.68
CA GLY A 71 -3.46 -11.89 1.68
C GLY A 71 -2.54 -12.55 0.65
N ALA A 72 -2.68 -13.86 0.44
CA ALA A 72 -1.92 -14.60 -0.57
C ALA A 72 -2.26 -14.14 -1.99
N GLU A 73 -3.55 -14.06 -2.33
CA GLU A 73 -4.01 -13.55 -3.63
C GLU A 73 -3.52 -12.12 -3.91
N ILE A 74 -3.54 -11.27 -2.88
CA ILE A 74 -3.04 -9.89 -2.97
C ILE A 74 -1.56 -9.89 -3.30
N TRP A 75 -0.76 -10.66 -2.57
CA TRP A 75 0.69 -10.74 -2.76
C TRP A 75 1.06 -11.31 -4.14
N ASP A 76 0.37 -12.35 -4.57
CA ASP A 76 0.57 -12.92 -5.91
C ASP A 76 0.18 -11.93 -7.00
N PHE A 77 -0.92 -11.19 -6.83
CA PHE A 77 -1.30 -10.12 -7.76
C PHE A 77 -0.26 -8.99 -7.80
N MET A 78 0.30 -8.59 -6.65
CA MET A 78 1.37 -7.61 -6.59
C MET A 78 2.61 -8.08 -7.36
N LYS A 79 3.04 -9.33 -7.16
CA LYS A 79 4.18 -9.93 -7.89
C LYS A 79 3.92 -10.08 -9.39
N SER A 80 2.66 -10.18 -9.78
CA SER A 80 2.29 -10.40 -11.17
C SER A 80 2.70 -9.22 -12.07
N LEU A 81 2.85 -9.53 -13.37
CA LEU A 81 3.09 -8.54 -14.42
C LEU A 81 1.98 -7.49 -14.51
N SER A 82 0.81 -7.73 -13.92
CA SER A 82 -0.33 -6.81 -13.96
C SER A 82 -0.18 -5.57 -13.06
N LEU A 83 0.80 -5.54 -12.13
CA LEU A 83 1.01 -4.37 -11.26
C LEU A 83 2.48 -3.96 -11.11
N PHE A 84 3.32 -4.77 -10.45
CA PHE A 84 4.73 -4.44 -10.21
C PHE A 84 5.70 -5.25 -11.08
N GLY A 85 5.24 -6.35 -11.69
CA GLY A 85 6.10 -7.18 -12.54
C GLY A 85 6.51 -6.47 -13.84
N ALA A 86 5.63 -5.67 -14.45
CA ALA A 86 5.90 -4.99 -15.72
C ALA A 86 6.57 -3.61 -15.57
N TYR A 87 6.55 -3.03 -14.37
CA TYR A 87 7.00 -1.66 -14.13
C TYR A 87 8.00 -1.59 -12.99
N GLU A 88 9.02 -0.74 -13.13
CA GLU A 88 9.72 -0.14 -12.01
C GLU A 88 8.92 1.09 -11.56
N ILE A 89 8.81 1.30 -10.25
CA ILE A 89 7.91 2.30 -9.69
C ILE A 89 8.70 3.18 -8.73
N ILE A 90 8.70 4.48 -9.01
CA ILE A 90 9.42 5.47 -8.21
C ILE A 90 8.41 6.45 -7.63
N THR A 91 8.26 6.47 -6.31
CA THR A 91 7.51 7.53 -5.62
C THR A 91 8.35 8.80 -5.65
N THR A 92 7.88 9.84 -6.35
CA THR A 92 8.61 11.10 -6.51
C THR A 92 8.20 12.16 -5.50
N ASN A 93 7.00 12.05 -4.95
CA ASN A 93 6.50 13.00 -3.95
C ASN A 93 5.42 12.36 -3.07
N ARG A 94 5.59 12.43 -1.75
CA ARG A 94 4.56 12.07 -0.76
C ARG A 94 3.75 13.31 -0.43
N ILE A 95 2.47 13.32 -0.79
CA ILE A 95 1.64 14.52 -0.69
C ILE A 95 1.02 14.61 0.70
N THR A 96 0.20 13.61 1.04
CA THR A 96 -0.58 13.62 2.28
C THR A 96 -0.84 12.18 2.74
N THR A 97 -0.81 11.98 4.05
CA THR A 97 -1.26 10.75 4.71
C THR A 97 -2.24 11.10 5.81
N VAL A 98 -3.46 10.59 5.73
CA VAL A 98 -4.50 10.76 6.75
C VAL A 98 -4.70 9.43 7.47
N ILE A 99 -4.58 9.44 8.79
CA ILE A 99 -4.88 8.30 9.65
C ILE A 99 -6.18 8.58 10.40
N ILE A 100 -7.12 7.65 10.31
CA ILE A 100 -8.42 7.70 10.98
C ILE A 100 -8.52 6.47 11.86
N GLY A 101 -8.46 6.66 13.18
CA GLY A 101 -8.70 5.60 14.14
C GLY A 101 -10.19 5.25 14.26
N GLY A 102 -10.47 4.06 14.78
CA GLY A 102 -11.83 3.61 15.08
C GLY A 102 -12.45 2.70 14.01
N HIS A 103 -11.65 2.14 13.09
CA HIS A 103 -12.12 1.04 12.25
C HIS A 103 -12.20 -0.24 13.09
N GLU A 104 -13.17 -1.12 12.81
CA GLU A 104 -13.39 -2.38 13.55
C GLU A 104 -12.14 -3.27 13.70
N ARG A 105 -11.24 -3.19 12.72
CA ARG A 105 -9.99 -3.96 12.64
C ARG A 105 -8.75 -3.17 13.06
N GLY A 106 -8.83 -1.84 13.23
CA GLY A 106 -7.67 -1.00 13.55
C GLY A 106 -7.76 0.41 12.98
N ASP A 107 -6.66 0.90 12.40
CA ASP A 107 -6.55 2.26 11.87
C ASP A 107 -6.67 2.26 10.34
N ARG A 108 -7.41 3.23 9.82
CA ARG A 108 -7.54 3.48 8.38
C ARG A 108 -6.55 4.55 7.94
N LEU A 109 -5.67 4.21 7.02
CA LEU A 109 -4.69 5.09 6.41
C LEU A 109 -5.11 5.41 4.97
N ILE A 110 -5.12 6.69 4.61
CA ILE A 110 -5.32 7.16 3.24
C ILE A 110 -4.08 7.94 2.85
N HIS A 111 -3.33 7.44 1.87
CA HIS A 111 -2.07 8.03 1.43
C HIS A 111 -2.15 8.44 -0.03
N GLN A 112 -1.69 9.66 -0.32
CA GLN A 112 -1.61 10.21 -1.66
C GLN A 112 -0.15 10.52 -2.01
N SER A 113 0.27 10.09 -3.19
CA SER A 113 1.62 10.32 -3.72
C SER A 113 1.62 10.52 -5.23
N ASP A 114 2.62 11.26 -5.71
CA ASP A 114 3.00 11.25 -7.13
C ASP A 114 4.04 10.13 -7.34
N THR A 115 3.84 9.37 -8.40
CA THR A 115 4.62 8.18 -8.71
C THR A 115 4.93 8.14 -10.19
N VAL A 116 6.10 7.66 -10.57
CA VAL A 116 6.46 7.45 -11.97
C VAL A 116 6.64 5.95 -12.21
N PHE A 117 5.94 5.44 -13.23
CA PHE A 117 6.02 4.05 -13.67
C PHE A 117 6.95 3.98 -14.89
N TYR A 118 7.94 3.11 -14.83
CA TYR A 118 8.88 2.86 -15.93
C TYR A 118 8.68 1.43 -16.42
N PRO A 119 8.26 1.22 -17.69
CA PRO A 119 8.20 -0.12 -18.25
C PRO A 119 9.59 -0.79 -18.19
N LYS A 120 9.66 -2.03 -17.71
CA LYS A 120 10.91 -2.79 -17.62
C LYS A 120 11.37 -3.35 -18.97
N GLU A 121 10.42 -3.54 -19.88
CA GLU A 121 10.61 -4.15 -21.19
C GLU A 121 9.74 -3.45 -22.26
N GLY A 122 9.97 -3.81 -23.52
CA GLY A 122 9.23 -3.24 -24.67
C GLY A 122 9.82 -1.93 -25.20
N LYS A 123 9.13 -1.36 -26.19
CA LYS A 123 9.56 -0.14 -26.90
C LYS A 123 9.57 1.12 -26.03
N ASP A 124 8.80 1.11 -24.95
CA ASP A 124 8.64 2.23 -24.02
C ASP A 124 9.53 2.08 -22.78
N LYS A 125 10.47 1.12 -22.81
CA LYS A 125 11.41 0.89 -21.71
C LYS A 125 12.15 2.18 -21.35
N GLY A 126 12.11 2.54 -20.07
CA GLY A 126 12.76 3.75 -19.54
C GLY A 126 11.98 5.05 -19.74
N ILE A 127 10.81 5.02 -20.41
CA ILE A 127 9.91 6.17 -20.48
C ILE A 127 9.09 6.23 -19.18
N GLY A 128 9.21 7.33 -18.45
CA GLY A 128 8.49 7.55 -17.21
C GLY A 128 7.05 7.99 -17.45
N ILE A 129 6.11 7.27 -16.84
CA ILE A 129 4.67 7.55 -16.87
C ILE A 129 4.27 8.14 -15.50
N PRO A 130 4.07 9.47 -15.38
CA PRO A 130 3.70 10.10 -14.13
C PRO A 130 2.23 9.84 -13.80
N ILE A 131 1.98 9.30 -12.61
CA ILE A 131 0.66 8.96 -12.10
C ILE A 131 0.54 9.46 -10.67
N ARG A 132 -0.52 10.22 -10.39
CA ARG A 132 -0.95 10.50 -9.02
C ARG A 132 -1.78 9.33 -8.51
N ARG A 133 -1.35 8.74 -7.40
CA ARG A 133 -1.96 7.58 -6.77
C ARG A 133 -2.54 7.95 -5.42
N THR A 134 -3.72 7.44 -5.12
CA THR A 134 -4.25 7.35 -3.77
C THR A 134 -4.39 5.88 -3.39
N ILE A 135 -3.95 5.53 -2.20
CA ILE A 135 -4.15 4.21 -1.62
C ILE A 135 -4.82 4.36 -0.27
N GLU A 136 -5.66 3.40 0.04
CA GLU A 136 -6.32 3.29 1.32
C GLU A 136 -6.01 1.91 1.89
N PHE A 137 -5.54 1.87 3.13
CA PHE A 137 -5.35 0.64 3.87
C PHE A 137 -6.05 0.70 5.21
N VAL A 138 -6.56 -0.43 5.66
CA VAL A 138 -6.93 -0.67 7.05
C VAL A 138 -5.91 -1.62 7.62
N SER A 139 -5.17 -1.18 8.63
CA SER A 139 -4.16 -1.97 9.32
C SER A 139 -4.53 -2.20 10.77
N GLY A 140 -4.17 -3.35 11.30
CA GLY A 140 -4.46 -3.75 12.66
C GLY A 140 -3.61 -4.93 13.11
N PRO A 141 -3.88 -5.47 14.31
CA PRO A 141 -3.11 -6.58 14.86
C PRO A 141 -3.15 -7.79 13.93
N SER A 142 -2.02 -8.48 13.81
CA SER A 142 -1.93 -9.72 13.04
C SER A 142 -2.96 -10.76 13.50
N GLU A 143 -3.58 -11.46 12.56
CA GLU A 143 -4.56 -12.53 12.87
C GLU A 143 -3.89 -13.78 13.45
N VAL A 144 -2.62 -13.99 13.13
CA VAL A 144 -1.85 -15.18 13.50
C VAL A 144 -0.65 -14.78 14.34
N HIS A 145 -0.50 -15.46 15.48
CA HIS A 145 0.63 -15.21 16.37
C HIS A 145 1.97 -15.44 15.67
N GLY A 146 2.90 -14.50 15.82
CA GLY A 146 4.21 -14.55 15.17
C GLY A 146 4.24 -14.09 13.71
N GLN A 147 3.12 -13.62 13.16
CA GLN A 147 3.05 -12.99 11.83
C GLN A 147 2.89 -11.47 11.93
N GLY A 148 3.07 -10.78 10.79
CA GLY A 148 2.93 -9.34 10.66
C GLY A 148 4.20 -8.58 11.01
N THR A 149 4.43 -7.47 10.32
CA THR A 149 5.55 -6.57 10.61
C THR A 149 5.19 -5.72 11.82
N ASP A 150 6.03 -5.78 12.87
CA ASP A 150 5.77 -5.19 14.19
C ASP A 150 4.41 -5.62 14.80
N GLY A 151 3.92 -6.80 14.42
CA GLY A 151 2.63 -7.33 14.87
C GLY A 151 1.41 -6.72 14.15
N LEU A 152 1.61 -5.98 13.07
CA LEU A 152 0.53 -5.40 12.24
C LEU A 152 0.39 -6.10 10.89
N GLN A 153 -0.84 -6.09 10.37
CA GLN A 153 -1.21 -6.57 9.04
C GLN A 153 -2.31 -5.69 8.44
N TYR A 154 -2.38 -5.66 7.11
CA TYR A 154 -3.48 -5.07 6.36
C TYR A 154 -4.66 -6.04 6.24
N PHE A 155 -5.86 -5.52 6.49
CA PHE A 155 -7.13 -6.23 6.36
C PHE A 155 -7.91 -5.80 5.12
N VAL A 156 -7.77 -4.53 4.75
CA VAL A 156 -8.44 -3.96 3.58
C VAL A 156 -7.46 -3.08 2.86
N GLY A 157 -7.34 -3.24 1.54
CA GLY A 157 -6.59 -2.33 0.68
C GLY A 157 -7.44 -1.85 -0.50
N LYS A 158 -7.29 -0.59 -0.87
CA LYS A 158 -7.90 -0.01 -2.07
C LYS A 158 -6.87 0.84 -2.78
N THR A 159 -6.92 0.82 -4.10
CA THR A 159 -6.07 1.67 -4.94
C THR A 159 -6.93 2.51 -5.86
N PHE A 160 -6.51 3.76 -6.06
CA PHE A 160 -7.16 4.73 -6.92
C PHE A 160 -6.09 5.47 -7.71
N TRP A 161 -6.20 5.43 -9.02
CA TRP A 161 -5.47 6.30 -9.95
C TRP A 161 -6.20 6.32 -11.28
N ASP A 162 -5.90 7.32 -12.11
CA ASP A 162 -6.49 7.42 -13.44
C ASP A 162 -5.89 6.35 -14.38
N THR A 163 -6.65 5.27 -14.58
CA THR A 163 -6.28 4.19 -15.49
C THR A 163 -6.30 4.60 -16.96
N HIS A 164 -7.02 5.68 -17.32
CA HIS A 164 -7.03 6.20 -18.68
C HIS A 164 -5.71 6.92 -18.98
N VAL A 165 -5.11 7.62 -18.02
CA VAL A 165 -3.77 8.21 -18.20
C VAL A 165 -2.74 7.13 -18.46
N LEU A 166 -2.73 6.06 -17.67
CA LEU A 166 -1.81 4.93 -17.86
C LEU A 166 -2.02 4.26 -19.22
N LYS A 167 -3.27 3.95 -19.59
CA LYS A 167 -3.59 3.34 -20.89
C LYS A 167 -3.30 4.25 -22.07
N ALA A 168 -3.61 5.54 -21.97
CA ALA A 168 -3.38 6.52 -23.03
C ALA A 168 -1.90 6.75 -23.26
N GLN A 169 -1.08 6.83 -22.21
CA GLN A 169 0.37 6.98 -22.35
C GLN A 169 1.03 5.73 -22.95
N VAL A 170 0.54 4.53 -22.61
CA VAL A 170 0.98 3.29 -23.29
C VAL A 170 0.58 3.28 -24.78
N ASN A 171 -0.59 3.84 -25.12
CA ASN A 171 -1.10 3.84 -26.50
C ASN A 171 -0.63 5.04 -27.36
N GLN A 172 -0.07 6.10 -26.78
CA GLN A 172 0.39 7.30 -27.49
C GLN A 172 1.80 7.16 -28.07
N VAL A 173 2.52 6.08 -27.77
CA VAL A 173 3.87 5.81 -28.30
C VAL A 173 3.83 4.80 -29.46
N ILE A 174 2.64 4.54 -30.05
CA ILE A 174 2.48 3.75 -31.29
C ILE A 174 2.44 4.68 -32.50
#